data_AF-A0A1Q1FJM5-F1
#
_entry.id   AF-A0A1Q1FJM5-F1
#
_cell.length_a   1.000
_cell.length_b   1.000
_cell.length_c   1.000
_cell.angle_alpha   90.00
_cell.angle_beta   90.00
_cell.angle_gamma   90.00
#
_symmetry.space_group_name_H-M   'P 1'
#
loop_
_entity.id
_entity.type
_entity.pdbx_description
1 polymer ?
#
loop_
_entity_poly.entity_id
_entity_poly.type
_entity_poly.pdbx_seq_one_letter_code
_entity_poly.pdbx_strand_id
1 'polypeptide(L)'
;MSSNRKGDRRERELVNALDESGFAVMRAPASGSATERELPDVLAGDGEAFYAIEAKSSSGDPIYLDGEEIEALLYFAQNFGAKPRVGVRFDREDWYFFHPGDLYTTDGGNYRVKKDKALADGTDFAEFVGDTQKVTLEEAARAADDESEDEPDDEAVRDILTAFDRGDISVEDAVEML
;
A
#
# COMPACT_ATOMS: atom_id res chain seq x y z
N MET A 1 -1.06 -33.42 -6.97
CA MET A 1 -0.72 -32.55 -8.11
C MET A 1 -1.41 -31.18 -7.96
N SER A 2 -1.17 -30.35 -6.94
CA SER A 2 -2.10 -29.20 -6.76
C SER A 2 -1.74 -28.01 -5.86
N SER A 3 -0.65 -27.98 -5.10
CA SER A 3 -0.29 -26.77 -4.31
C SER A 3 0.53 -25.76 -5.12
N ASN A 4 1.69 -26.17 -5.67
CA ASN A 4 2.58 -25.25 -6.40
C ASN A 4 1.90 -24.59 -7.60
N ARG A 5 1.11 -25.32 -8.40
CA ARG A 5 0.38 -24.71 -9.54
C ARG A 5 -0.62 -23.63 -9.12
N LYS A 6 -1.19 -23.72 -7.92
CA LYS A 6 -2.16 -22.73 -7.41
C LYS A 6 -1.42 -21.53 -6.80
N GLY A 7 -0.32 -21.77 -6.08
CA GLY A 7 0.62 -20.74 -5.62
C GLY A 7 1.14 -19.91 -6.79
N ASP A 8 1.76 -20.57 -7.77
CA ASP A 8 2.23 -19.96 -9.02
C ASP A 8 1.15 -19.12 -9.73
N ARG A 9 -0.11 -19.55 -9.69
CA ARG A 9 -1.21 -18.80 -10.31
C ARG A 9 -1.53 -17.53 -9.54
N ARG A 10 -1.54 -17.58 -8.21
CA ARG A 10 -1.84 -16.40 -7.37
C ARG A 10 -0.68 -15.41 -7.37
N GLU A 11 0.57 -15.88 -7.35
CA GLU A 11 1.72 -15.01 -7.58
C GLU A 11 1.65 -14.33 -8.94
N ARG A 12 1.33 -15.07 -10.02
CA ARG A 12 1.15 -14.46 -11.35
C ARG A 12 0.04 -13.42 -11.38
N GLU A 13 -1.06 -13.67 -10.67
CA GLU A 13 -2.15 -12.71 -10.52
C GLU A 13 -1.67 -11.43 -9.83
N LEU A 14 -0.90 -11.53 -8.74
CA LEU A 14 -0.31 -10.37 -8.08
C LEU A 14 0.68 -9.62 -8.99
N VAL A 15 1.57 -10.34 -9.66
CA VAL A 15 2.56 -9.76 -10.58
C VAL A 15 1.87 -8.98 -11.70
N ASN A 16 0.87 -9.58 -12.35
CA ASN A 16 0.13 -8.92 -13.41
C ASN A 16 -0.63 -7.69 -12.89
N ALA A 17 -1.26 -7.78 -11.72
CA ALA A 17 -1.99 -6.64 -11.15
C ALA A 17 -1.04 -5.46 -10.86
N LEU A 18 0.15 -5.73 -10.30
CA LEU A 18 1.16 -4.70 -10.05
C LEU A 18 1.68 -4.07 -11.35
N ASP A 19 1.96 -4.89 -12.37
CA ASP A 19 2.40 -4.42 -13.70
C ASP A 19 1.34 -3.55 -14.37
N GLU A 20 0.07 -3.98 -14.33
CA GLU A 20 -1.07 -3.21 -14.83
C GLU A 20 -1.29 -1.89 -14.06
N SER A 21 -0.81 -1.80 -12.82
CA SER A 21 -0.87 -0.60 -11.98
C SER A 21 0.36 0.31 -12.12
N GLY A 22 1.25 0.03 -13.07
CA GLY A 22 2.40 0.89 -13.40
C GLY A 22 3.71 0.54 -12.70
N PHE A 23 3.76 -0.53 -11.92
CA PHE A 23 5.02 -1.02 -11.36
C PHE A 23 5.81 -1.82 -12.40
N ALA A 24 7.13 -1.65 -12.45
CA ALA A 24 8.00 -2.65 -13.04
C ALA A 24 8.15 -3.82 -12.06
N VAL A 25 7.82 -5.04 -12.50
CA VAL A 25 7.74 -6.22 -11.62
C VAL A 25 8.66 -7.34 -12.08
N MET A 26 9.36 -7.97 -11.13
CA MET A 26 10.04 -9.24 -11.34
C MET A 26 9.61 -10.27 -10.30
N ARG A 27 9.39 -11.51 -10.72
CA ARG A 27 9.23 -12.66 -9.83
C ARG A 27 10.59 -13.34 -9.64
N ALA A 28 10.94 -13.69 -8.40
CA ALA A 28 12.19 -14.40 -8.15
C ALA A 28 12.19 -15.78 -8.84
N PRO A 29 13.34 -16.21 -9.41
CA PRO A 29 13.44 -17.52 -10.01
C PRO A 29 13.43 -18.59 -8.91
N ALA A 30 12.32 -19.33 -8.84
CA ALA A 30 12.09 -20.40 -7.87
C ALA A 30 12.37 -19.96 -6.42
N SER A 31 11.42 -19.25 -5.82
CA SER A 31 11.42 -18.86 -4.39
C SER A 31 11.41 -20.05 -3.40
N GLY A 32 11.74 -21.27 -3.86
CA GLY A 32 11.97 -22.44 -3.02
C GLY A 32 13.17 -23.27 -3.48
N SER A 33 13.94 -23.79 -2.51
CA SER A 33 15.03 -24.81 -2.48
C SER A 33 16.02 -24.96 -3.64
N ALA A 34 15.87 -24.24 -4.76
CA ALA A 34 16.69 -24.34 -5.95
C ALA A 34 17.91 -23.42 -5.90
N THR A 35 17.91 -22.45 -4.98
CA THR A 35 19.04 -21.57 -4.73
C THR A 35 19.26 -21.42 -3.23
N GLU A 36 20.52 -21.25 -2.82
CA GLU A 36 20.91 -20.91 -1.44
C GLU A 36 20.60 -19.44 -1.10
N ARG A 37 20.01 -18.70 -2.05
CA ARG A 37 19.70 -17.28 -1.89
C ARG A 37 18.27 -17.14 -1.42
N GLU A 38 18.13 -16.47 -0.29
CA GLU A 38 16.83 -16.12 0.24
C GLU A 38 16.33 -14.87 -0.51
N LEU A 39 15.31 -15.08 -1.34
CA LEU A 39 14.74 -14.05 -2.22
C LEU A 39 13.25 -13.91 -1.90
N PRO A 40 12.70 -12.69 -1.94
CA PRO A 40 11.25 -12.52 -1.89
C PRO A 40 10.61 -13.14 -3.13
N ASP A 41 9.33 -13.48 -3.05
CA ASP A 41 8.56 -13.94 -4.21
C ASP A 41 8.53 -12.90 -5.34
N VAL A 42 8.25 -11.64 -4.99
CA VAL A 42 8.08 -10.53 -5.95
C VAL A 42 8.92 -9.32 -5.54
N LEU A 43 9.58 -8.71 -6.51
CA LEU A 43 10.13 -7.37 -6.40
C LEU A 43 9.38 -6.46 -7.38
N ALA A 44 8.89 -5.32 -6.89
CA ALA A 44 8.16 -4.34 -7.67
C ALA A 44 8.70 -2.93 -7.41
N GLY A 45 8.72 -2.07 -8.42
CA GLY A 45 8.96 -0.64 -8.21
C GLY A 45 8.49 0.24 -9.36
N ASP A 46 8.09 1.47 -9.05
CA ASP A 46 7.58 2.47 -9.99
C ASP A 46 8.56 3.66 -10.20
N GLY A 47 9.69 3.64 -9.50
CA GLY A 47 10.70 4.71 -9.50
C GLY A 47 10.69 5.55 -8.22
N GLU A 48 9.60 5.54 -7.46
CA GLU A 48 9.46 6.24 -6.17
C GLU A 48 9.36 5.25 -5.00
N ALA A 49 8.52 4.22 -5.17
CA ALA A 49 8.36 3.13 -4.24
C ALA A 49 8.99 1.85 -4.79
N PHE A 50 9.71 1.14 -3.92
CA PHE A 50 10.27 -0.18 -4.20
C PHE A 50 9.79 -1.15 -3.12
N TYR A 51 9.26 -2.30 -3.52
CA TYR A 51 8.69 -3.30 -2.64
C TYR A 51 9.33 -4.66 -2.87
N ALA A 52 9.77 -5.29 -1.79
CA ALA A 52 10.06 -6.73 -1.73
C ALA A 52 8.84 -7.39 -1.08
N ILE A 53 8.22 -8.35 -1.75
CA ILE A 53 6.94 -8.91 -1.35
C ILE A 53 7.05 -10.43 -1.21
N GLU A 54 6.66 -10.93 -0.04
CA GLU A 54 6.39 -12.35 0.21
C GLU A 54 4.89 -12.60 0.04
N ALA A 55 4.50 -13.51 -0.85
CA ALA A 55 3.11 -13.67 -1.29
C ALA A 55 2.51 -15.00 -0.80
N LYS A 56 1.57 -14.94 0.16
CA LYS A 56 0.84 -16.11 0.64
C LYS A 56 -0.62 -16.09 0.22
N SER A 57 -1.13 -17.24 -0.22
CA SER A 57 -2.56 -17.40 -0.47
C SER A 57 -3.10 -18.68 0.14
N SER A 58 -4.31 -18.61 0.68
CA SER A 58 -4.94 -19.76 1.35
C SER A 58 -6.45 -19.75 1.20
N SER A 59 -7.05 -20.95 1.20
CA SER A 59 -8.50 -21.13 1.38
C SER A 59 -8.90 -21.35 2.84
N GLY A 60 -7.92 -21.46 3.74
CA GLY A 60 -8.12 -21.56 5.19
C GLY A 60 -7.74 -20.27 5.92
N ASP A 61 -8.08 -20.24 7.19
CA ASP A 61 -7.80 -19.14 8.12
C ASP A 61 -7.25 -19.74 9.44
N PRO A 62 -6.08 -19.31 9.95
CA PRO A 62 -5.21 -18.23 9.47
C PRO A 62 -4.21 -18.66 8.38
N ILE A 63 -3.59 -17.66 7.76
CA ILE A 63 -2.36 -17.84 6.96
C ILE A 63 -1.17 -17.77 7.92
N TYR A 64 -0.24 -18.71 7.78
CA TYR A 64 1.02 -18.75 8.52
C TYR A 64 2.18 -18.41 7.59
N LEU A 65 3.20 -17.76 8.14
CA LEU A 65 4.50 -17.52 7.51
C LEU A 65 5.59 -18.04 8.45
N ASP A 66 6.60 -18.65 7.86
CA ASP A 66 7.75 -19.12 8.62
C ASP A 66 8.59 -17.92 9.10
N GLY A 67 9.21 -18.04 10.27
CA GLY A 67 10.10 -17.01 10.81
C GLY A 67 11.30 -16.74 9.88
N GLU A 68 11.88 -17.80 9.30
CA GLU A 68 13.03 -17.70 8.39
C GLU A 68 12.65 -16.95 7.10
N GLU A 69 11.44 -17.20 6.56
CA GLU A 69 10.92 -16.45 5.40
C GLU A 69 10.83 -14.94 5.67
N ILE A 70 10.42 -14.56 6.88
CA ILE A 70 10.32 -13.15 7.27
C ILE A 70 11.71 -12.54 7.47
N GLU A 71 12.63 -13.25 8.12
CA GLU A 71 14.01 -12.78 8.30
C GLU A 71 14.71 -12.56 6.95
N ALA A 72 14.56 -13.51 6.03
CA ALA A 72 15.01 -13.42 4.66
C ALA A 72 14.45 -12.19 3.92
N LEU A 73 13.13 -11.99 3.99
CA LEU A 73 12.46 -10.85 3.39
C LEU A 73 13.02 -9.53 3.92
N LEU A 74 13.17 -9.41 5.24
CA LEU A 74 13.71 -8.21 5.89
C LEU A 74 15.16 -7.96 5.48
N TYR A 75 15.99 -9.00 5.48
CA TYR A 75 17.38 -8.91 5.05
C TYR A 75 17.50 -8.47 3.59
N PHE A 76 16.74 -9.10 2.69
CA PHE A 76 16.74 -8.74 1.28
C PHE A 76 16.28 -7.29 1.09
N ALA A 77 15.15 -6.92 1.68
CA ALA A 77 14.56 -5.59 1.54
C ALA A 77 15.52 -4.50 2.02
N GLN A 78 16.17 -4.71 3.17
CA GLN A 78 17.15 -3.77 3.72
C GLN A 78 18.35 -3.58 2.78
N ASN A 79 18.93 -4.67 2.26
CA ASN A 79 20.11 -4.59 1.41
C ASN A 79 19.79 -4.09 0.00
N PHE A 80 18.60 -4.37 -0.50
CA PHE A 80 18.15 -3.94 -1.82
C PHE A 80 17.70 -2.47 -1.82
N GLY A 81 17.23 -1.94 -0.68
CA GLY A 81 16.60 -0.63 -0.60
C GLY A 81 15.11 -0.65 -0.95
N ALA A 82 14.42 -1.74 -0.63
CA ALA A 82 12.99 -1.91 -0.82
C ALA A 82 12.25 -1.96 0.52
N LYS A 83 10.96 -1.65 0.51
CA LYS A 83 10.05 -1.80 1.66
C LYS A 83 9.59 -3.27 1.72
N PRO A 84 9.77 -3.98 2.85
CA PRO A 84 9.32 -5.36 2.99
C PRO A 84 7.81 -5.41 3.17
N ARG A 85 7.15 -6.29 2.42
CA ARG A 85 5.70 -6.48 2.46
C ARG A 85 5.34 -7.95 2.46
N VAL A 86 4.37 -8.30 3.28
CA VAL A 86 3.70 -9.60 3.21
C VAL A 86 2.36 -9.39 2.53
N GLY A 87 2.22 -9.90 1.31
CA GLY A 87 0.97 -9.94 0.59
C GLY A 87 0.20 -11.21 0.96
N VAL A 88 -1.02 -11.05 1.48
CA VAL A 88 -1.90 -12.18 1.78
C VAL A 88 -3.20 -12.13 1.00
N ARG A 89 -3.63 -13.29 0.52
CA ARG A 89 -4.87 -13.43 -0.24
C ARG A 89 -5.68 -14.63 0.23
N PHE A 90 -6.83 -14.36 0.84
CA PHE A 90 -7.80 -15.40 1.20
C PHE A 90 -8.69 -15.77 0.00
N ASP A 91 -9.27 -16.98 0.01
CA ASP A 91 -10.17 -17.38 -1.06
C ASP A 91 -11.40 -16.46 -1.13
N ARG A 92 -11.72 -16.00 -2.34
CA ARG A 92 -12.77 -15.01 -2.66
C ARG A 92 -12.55 -13.58 -2.13
N GLU A 93 -11.40 -13.30 -1.53
CA GLU A 93 -11.01 -11.94 -1.17
C GLU A 93 -9.92 -11.42 -2.10
N ASP A 94 -9.67 -10.11 -2.00
CA ASP A 94 -8.57 -9.39 -2.64
C ASP A 94 -7.24 -9.58 -1.88
N TRP A 95 -6.19 -8.94 -2.37
CA TRP A 95 -4.89 -8.88 -1.72
C TRP A 95 -4.88 -7.84 -0.61
N TYR A 96 -4.27 -8.21 0.51
CA TYR A 96 -3.97 -7.31 1.62
C TYR A 96 -2.49 -7.36 1.93
N PHE A 97 -1.90 -6.20 2.22
CA PHE A 97 -0.47 -6.03 2.42
C PHE A 97 -0.18 -5.58 3.85
N PHE A 98 0.88 -6.14 4.42
CA PHE A 98 1.34 -5.86 5.78
C PHE A 98 2.83 -5.56 5.79
N HIS A 99 3.27 -4.67 6.68
CA HIS A 99 4.66 -4.75 7.12
C HIS A 99 4.82 -6.00 8.00
N PRO A 100 5.95 -6.74 7.94
CA PRO A 100 6.12 -7.93 8.78
C PRO A 100 5.93 -7.68 10.28
N GLY A 101 6.28 -6.47 10.76
CA GLY A 101 6.08 -6.05 12.15
C GLY A 101 4.62 -5.87 12.59
N ASP A 102 3.67 -5.83 11.65
CA ASP A 102 2.23 -5.69 11.95
C ASP A 102 1.55 -7.06 12.13
N LEU A 103 2.26 -8.14 11.83
CA LEU A 103 1.77 -9.51 11.92
C LEU A 103 1.86 -10.05 13.35
N TYR A 104 0.98 -10.99 13.69
CA TYR A 104 1.06 -11.66 14.99
C TYR A 104 2.21 -12.67 14.98
N THR A 105 3.20 -12.46 15.85
CA THR A 105 4.26 -13.44 16.11
C THR A 105 3.79 -14.47 17.14
N THR A 106 3.93 -15.75 16.78
CA THR A 106 3.67 -16.87 17.68
C THR A 106 4.86 -17.13 18.59
N ASP A 107 4.65 -17.86 19.69
CA ASP A 107 5.72 -18.21 20.64
C ASP A 107 6.88 -18.99 19.99
N GLY A 108 6.62 -19.64 18.85
CA GLY A 108 7.61 -20.38 18.07
C GLY A 108 8.39 -19.55 17.05
N GLY A 109 8.19 -18.22 17.00
CA GLY A 109 8.88 -17.33 16.05
C GLY A 109 8.22 -17.20 14.68
N ASN A 110 7.21 -18.04 14.38
CA ASN A 110 6.43 -17.94 13.14
C ASN A 110 5.41 -16.81 13.22
N TYR A 111 4.99 -16.32 12.06
CA TYR A 111 4.01 -15.25 11.93
C TYR A 111 2.67 -15.78 11.44
N ARG A 112 1.59 -15.08 11.76
CA ARG A 112 0.27 -15.39 11.20
C ARG A 112 -0.59 -14.15 11.02
N VAL A 113 -1.53 -14.27 10.09
CA VAL A 113 -2.61 -13.30 9.88
C VAL A 113 -3.94 -14.03 9.76
N LYS A 114 -4.94 -13.52 10.49
CA LYS A 114 -6.31 -14.00 10.39
C LYS A 114 -7.05 -13.23 9.30
N LYS A 115 -8.07 -13.85 8.70
CA LYS A 115 -8.92 -13.21 7.69
C LYS A 115 -9.52 -11.89 8.20
N ASP A 116 -10.12 -11.89 9.39
CA ASP A 116 -10.75 -10.69 9.94
C ASP A 116 -9.74 -9.54 10.15
N LYS A 117 -8.50 -9.87 10.54
CA LYS A 117 -7.40 -8.90 10.67
C LYS A 117 -7.00 -8.35 9.30
N ALA A 118 -6.95 -9.21 8.27
CA ALA A 118 -6.67 -8.79 6.90
C ALA A 118 -7.70 -7.76 6.39
N LEU A 119 -8.99 -8.06 6.57
CA LEU A 119 -10.08 -7.18 6.14
C LEU A 119 -10.14 -5.85 6.91
N ALA A 120 -9.83 -5.87 8.21
CA ALA A 120 -9.92 -4.69 9.05
C ALA A 120 -8.71 -3.75 8.90
N ASP A 121 -7.51 -4.33 8.90
CA ASP A 121 -6.27 -3.59 9.14
C ASP A 121 -5.24 -3.72 8.02
N GLY A 122 -5.49 -4.59 7.03
CA GLY A 122 -4.60 -4.70 5.87
C GLY A 122 -4.72 -3.51 4.95
N THR A 123 -3.58 -3.08 4.40
CA THR A 123 -3.57 -2.18 3.25
C THR A 123 -4.12 -2.95 2.06
N ASP A 124 -5.24 -2.51 1.49
CA ASP A 124 -5.80 -3.15 0.29
C ASP A 124 -4.96 -2.86 -0.95
N PHE A 125 -5.26 -3.52 -2.06
CA PHE A 125 -4.46 -3.38 -3.28
C PHE A 125 -4.49 -1.94 -3.83
N ALA A 126 -5.62 -1.25 -3.79
CA ALA A 126 -5.76 0.09 -4.35
C ALA A 126 -4.95 1.10 -3.53
N GLU A 127 -4.98 0.98 -2.21
CA GLU A 127 -4.12 1.76 -1.32
C GLU A 127 -2.63 1.41 -1.51
N PHE A 128 -2.32 0.13 -1.69
CA PHE A 128 -0.94 -0.34 -1.84
C PHE A 128 -0.24 0.25 -3.08
N VAL A 129 -0.97 0.39 -4.19
CA VAL A 129 -0.46 0.98 -5.44
C VAL A 129 -0.62 2.51 -5.49
N GLY A 130 -1.20 3.13 -4.45
CA GLY A 130 -1.35 4.58 -4.34
C GLY A 130 -2.58 5.17 -5.03
N ASP A 131 -3.52 4.35 -5.50
CA ASP A 131 -4.78 4.82 -6.11
C ASP A 131 -5.72 5.45 -5.08
N THR A 132 -5.61 5.02 -3.81
CA THR A 132 -6.45 5.50 -2.71
C THR A 132 -5.62 5.64 -1.43
N GLN A 133 -6.16 6.37 -0.45
CA GLN A 133 -5.58 6.45 0.89
C GLN A 133 -6.67 6.19 1.93
N LYS A 134 -6.44 5.24 2.83
CA LYS A 134 -7.35 4.98 3.94
C LYS A 134 -7.21 6.09 4.98
N VAL A 135 -8.33 6.66 5.38
CA VAL A 135 -8.42 7.66 6.44
C VAL A 135 -9.40 7.18 7.51
N THR A 136 -9.04 7.37 8.77
CA THR A 136 -9.98 7.15 9.87
C THR A 136 -11.02 8.27 9.89
N LEU A 137 -12.20 8.01 10.47
CA LEU A 137 -13.22 9.04 10.65
C LEU A 137 -12.70 10.24 11.46
N GLU A 138 -11.78 9.99 12.39
CA GLU A 138 -11.15 11.05 13.19
C GLU A 138 -10.19 11.89 12.34
N GLU A 139 -9.38 11.27 11.48
CA GLU A 139 -8.50 12.01 10.55
C GLU A 139 -9.30 12.78 9.51
N ALA A 140 -10.37 12.20 8.96
CA ALA A 140 -11.26 12.88 8.04
C ALA A 140 -11.98 14.07 8.70
N ALA A 141 -12.39 13.94 9.96
CA ALA A 141 -12.96 15.04 10.73
C ALA A 141 -11.94 16.16 10.96
N ARG A 142 -10.70 15.83 11.34
CA ARG A 142 -9.63 16.83 11.49
C ARG A 142 -9.29 17.54 10.19
N ALA A 143 -9.24 16.80 9.07
CA ALA A 143 -8.98 17.40 7.76
C ALA A 143 -10.12 18.35 7.34
N ALA A 144 -11.37 18.00 7.63
CA ALA A 144 -12.52 18.87 7.39
C ALA A 144 -12.55 20.10 8.30
N ASP A 145 -12.00 19.99 9.52
CA ASP A 145 -11.88 21.11 10.45
C ASP A 145 -10.74 22.07 10.03
N ASP A 146 -9.59 21.56 9.56
CA ASP A 146 -8.45 22.38 9.09
C ASP A 146 -8.78 23.15 7.78
N GLU A 147 -9.59 22.59 6.87
CA GLU A 147 -10.03 23.30 5.66
C GLU A 147 -10.94 24.51 5.98
N SER A 148 -11.45 24.64 7.21
CA SER A 148 -12.32 25.75 7.62
C SER A 148 -11.58 26.98 8.18
N GLU A 149 -10.26 26.90 8.40
CA GLU A 149 -9.49 28.02 8.98
C GLU A 149 -8.70 28.86 7.94
N ASP A 150 -8.51 28.37 6.71
CA ASP A 150 -7.67 29.02 5.68
C ASP A 150 -8.39 29.39 4.35
N GLU A 151 -9.69 29.11 4.19
CA GLU A 151 -10.44 29.64 3.04
C GLU A 151 -10.89 31.10 3.31
N PRO A 152 -10.52 32.09 2.47
CA PRO A 152 -11.05 33.43 2.60
C PRO A 152 -12.56 33.38 2.50
N ASP A 153 -13.25 34.02 3.46
CA ASP A 153 -14.72 34.08 3.49
C ASP A 153 -15.25 34.38 2.09
N ASP A 154 -16.20 33.58 1.66
CA ASP A 154 -16.91 33.68 0.38
C ASP A 154 -17.46 35.11 0.14
N GLU A 155 -17.69 35.88 1.22
CA GLU A 155 -18.00 37.32 1.18
C GLU A 155 -16.78 38.21 0.87
N ALA A 156 -15.61 37.92 1.45
CA ALA A 156 -14.36 38.64 1.20
C ALA A 156 -13.88 38.49 -0.26
N VAL A 157 -13.96 37.27 -0.82
CA VAL A 157 -13.63 37.02 -2.23
C VAL A 157 -14.56 37.82 -3.14
N ARG A 158 -15.87 37.87 -2.83
CA ARG A 158 -16.85 38.65 -3.60
C ARG A 158 -16.58 40.14 -3.53
N ASP A 159 -16.16 40.65 -2.38
CA ASP A 159 -15.81 42.07 -2.21
C ASP A 159 -14.60 42.47 -3.05
N ILE A 160 -13.55 41.64 -3.05
CA ILE A 160 -12.35 41.85 -3.88
C ILE A 160 -12.71 41.83 -5.37
N LEU A 161 -13.46 40.83 -5.83
CA LEU A 161 -13.88 40.73 -7.22
C LEU A 161 -14.81 41.89 -7.63
N THR A 162 -15.66 42.37 -6.71
CA THR A 162 -16.53 43.53 -6.97
C THR A 162 -15.73 44.83 -7.07
N ALA A 163 -14.69 45.00 -6.25
CA ALA A 163 -13.77 46.14 -6.34
C ALA A 163 -13.00 46.12 -7.67
N PHE A 164 -12.58 44.95 -8.14
CA PHE A 164 -11.96 44.80 -9.47
C PHE A 164 -12.93 45.16 -10.61
N ASP A 165 -14.16 44.66 -10.59
CA ASP A 165 -15.18 44.96 -11.63
C ASP A 165 -15.53 46.45 -11.70
N ARG A 166 -15.48 47.15 -10.55
CA ARG A 166 -15.65 48.61 -10.47
C ARG A 166 -14.42 49.39 -10.94
N GLY A 167 -13.27 48.73 -11.09
CA GLY A 167 -11.99 49.34 -11.45
C GLY A 167 -11.28 50.03 -10.29
N ASP A 168 -11.64 49.70 -9.05
CA ASP A 168 -11.03 50.26 -7.84
C ASP A 168 -9.64 49.65 -7.55
N ILE A 169 -9.40 48.43 -8.04
CA ILE A 169 -8.13 47.69 -7.93
C ILE A 169 -7.74 47.03 -9.25
N SER A 170 -6.45 46.76 -9.44
CA SER A 170 -5.97 46.00 -10.61
C SER A 170 -6.22 44.49 -10.43
N VAL A 171 -6.10 43.73 -11.52
CA VAL A 171 -6.22 42.26 -11.44
C VAL A 171 -5.06 41.67 -10.63
N GLU A 172 -3.87 42.28 -10.73
CA GLU A 172 -2.70 41.89 -9.95
C GLU A 172 -2.94 42.11 -8.45
N ASP A 173 -3.48 43.27 -8.06
CA ASP A 173 -3.81 43.57 -6.66
C ASP A 173 -4.93 42.66 -6.13
N ALA A 174 -5.93 42.36 -6.96
CA ALA A 174 -7.01 41.44 -6.59
C ALA A 174 -6.49 40.02 -6.31
N VAL A 175 -5.51 39.55 -7.08
CA VAL A 175 -4.87 38.24 -6.87
C VAL A 175 -3.99 38.22 -5.63
N GLU A 176 -3.32 39.33 -5.28
CA GLU A 176 -2.53 39.41 -4.04
C GLU A 176 -3.40 39.45 -2.77
N MET A 177 -4.69 39.78 -2.89
CA MET A 177 -5.63 39.91 -1.77
C MET A 177 -6.49 38.65 -1.52
N LEU A 178 -6.38 37.64 -2.39
CA LEU A 178 -7.03 36.32 -2.28
C LEU A 178 -6.06 35.28 -1.71
#